data_AF-A0A3N0ZD11-F1
#
_entry.id   AF-A0A3N0ZD11-F1
#
_cell.length_a   1.000
_cell.length_b   1.000
_cell.length_c   1.000
_cell.angle_alpha   90.00
_cell.angle_beta   90.00
_cell.angle_gamma   90.00
#
_symmetry.space_group_name_H-M   'P 1'
#
loop_
_entity.id
_entity.type
_entity.pdbx_description
1 polymer ?
#
loop_
_entity_poly.entity_id
_entity_poly.type
_entity_poly.pdbx_seq_one_letter_code
_entity_poly.pdbx_strand_id
1 'polypeptide(L)'
;MGARVCPLFFLKLYYYRKKFHNLSRLIVVIWENEMESSTLEFHIKNVIEGKRRFENVFQSITRMILGDPSKIAKVIVNGRPTYDFLVFREGKKHLIGMFDEINSLVSFVKDAAEGGSSAEMAFVLIGEPGNGKTFFVDFLMHLYRNFISKPENRRYTFKFKNVDQLGRYGKIREIESQTFEDPMILALNLFEEREKNIDFLQKLGAKDQQIESFYKLYRPLG
;
A
#
# COMPACT_ATOMS: atom_id res chain seq x y z
N MET A 1 19.85 -16.68 16.41
CA MET A 1 20.98 -15.73 16.44
C MET A 1 20.83 -14.80 15.25
N GLY A 2 20.15 -13.66 15.45
CA GLY A 2 19.74 -12.77 14.37
C GLY A 2 20.91 -11.96 13.84
N ALA A 3 21.36 -12.26 12.63
CA ALA A 3 22.36 -11.46 11.95
C ALA A 3 21.71 -10.13 11.54
N ARG A 4 22.07 -9.05 12.25
CA ARG A 4 21.79 -7.68 11.79
C ARG A 4 22.61 -7.48 10.51
N VAL A 5 21.91 -7.41 9.38
CA VAL A 5 22.54 -7.10 8.10
C VAL A 5 22.83 -5.60 8.08
N CYS A 6 24.11 -5.28 7.93
CA CYS A 6 24.72 -3.96 8.02
C CYS A 6 24.18 -2.98 6.96
N PRO A 7 24.08 -1.66 7.22
CA PRO A 7 23.64 -0.65 6.24
C PRO A 7 24.44 -0.61 4.93
N LEU A 8 25.64 -1.23 4.89
CA LEU A 8 26.40 -1.44 3.65
C LEU A 8 25.75 -2.43 2.65
N PHE A 9 24.70 -3.15 3.06
CA PHE A 9 24.04 -4.17 2.24
C PHE A 9 23.24 -3.57 1.08
N PHE A 10 22.59 -2.43 1.28
CA PHE A 10 21.88 -1.72 0.22
C PHE A 10 22.84 -1.05 -0.77
N LEU A 11 23.91 -0.40 -0.27
CA LEU A 11 24.92 0.24 -1.13
C LEU A 11 25.55 -0.74 -2.14
N LYS A 12 25.58 -2.05 -1.83
CA LYS A 12 26.06 -3.10 -2.74
C LYS A 12 25.01 -3.64 -3.71
N LEU A 13 23.72 -3.56 -3.41
CA LEU A 13 22.66 -3.79 -4.40
C LEU A 13 22.64 -2.67 -5.45
N TYR A 14 22.90 -1.43 -5.03
CA TYR A 14 23.02 -0.26 -5.91
C TYR A 14 24.19 -0.35 -6.89
N TYR A 15 25.32 -0.98 -6.51
CA TYR A 15 26.52 -1.04 -7.35
C TYR A 15 26.49 -2.16 -8.42
N TYR A 16 25.64 -3.19 -8.29
CA TYR A 16 25.51 -4.22 -9.33
C TYR A 16 24.53 -3.86 -10.46
N ARG A 17 23.77 -2.77 -10.29
CA ARG A 17 22.74 -2.24 -11.21
C ARG A 17 23.24 -2.04 -12.66
N LYS A 18 24.56 -1.94 -12.87
CA LYS A 18 25.26 -1.84 -14.16
C LYS A 18 25.38 -3.12 -15.03
N LYS A 19 24.97 -4.31 -14.55
CA LYS A 19 25.22 -5.58 -15.29
C LYS A 19 24.03 -6.53 -15.39
N PHE A 20 22.80 -6.03 -15.26
CA PHE A 20 21.58 -6.82 -15.38
C PHE A 20 21.05 -6.87 -16.81
N HIS A 21 21.82 -7.46 -17.74
CA HIS A 21 21.33 -7.82 -19.08
C HIS A 21 20.62 -9.19 -19.11
N ASN A 22 20.57 -9.93 -17.99
CA ASN A 22 19.90 -11.23 -17.88
C ASN A 22 18.99 -11.28 -16.64
N LEU A 23 17.88 -10.52 -16.68
CA LEU A 23 16.78 -10.57 -15.70
C LEU A 23 15.97 -11.88 -15.79
N SER A 24 16.19 -12.72 -16.80
CA SER A 24 15.48 -13.99 -17.02
C SER A 24 15.72 -15.08 -15.97
N ARG A 25 16.66 -14.89 -15.02
CA ARG A 25 16.98 -15.88 -13.97
C ARG A 25 16.50 -15.52 -12.56
N LEU A 26 16.03 -14.30 -12.33
CA LEU A 26 15.54 -13.87 -11.02
C LEU A 26 14.01 -13.97 -11.00
N ILE A 27 13.47 -14.92 -10.23
CA ILE A 27 12.02 -15.03 -10.06
C ILE A 27 11.63 -14.11 -8.89
N VAL A 28 10.93 -13.03 -9.21
CA VAL A 28 10.20 -12.23 -8.22
C VAL A 28 8.93 -12.99 -7.89
N VAL A 29 8.80 -13.49 -6.66
CA VAL A 29 7.60 -14.16 -6.19
C VAL A 29 6.81 -13.22 -5.30
N ILE A 30 5.56 -13.00 -5.70
CA ILE A 30 4.54 -12.27 -4.96
C ILE A 30 3.73 -13.32 -4.20
N TRP A 31 3.61 -13.14 -2.88
CA TRP A 31 3.11 -14.07 -1.84
C TRP A 31 2.20 -15.25 -2.31
N GLU A 32 2.49 -16.46 -1.81
CA GLU A 32 1.94 -17.75 -2.25
C GLU A 32 0.43 -17.93 -1.96
N ASN A 33 -0.36 -18.04 -3.02
CA ASN A 33 -1.54 -18.91 -3.10
C ASN A 33 -1.33 -19.78 -4.36
N GLU A 34 -1.46 -21.11 -4.23
CA GLU A 34 -0.96 -22.15 -5.15
C GLU A 34 -1.50 -22.16 -6.61
N MET A 35 -2.17 -21.10 -7.09
CA MET A 35 -2.75 -21.08 -8.45
C MET A 35 -2.57 -19.80 -9.26
N GLU A 36 -1.94 -18.74 -8.73
CA GLU A 36 -1.67 -17.52 -9.50
C GLU A 36 -0.22 -17.45 -9.93
N SER A 37 0.05 -17.12 -11.20
CA SER A 37 1.42 -16.84 -11.66
C SER A 37 2.00 -15.68 -10.84
N SER A 38 2.84 -16.01 -9.88
CA SER A 38 3.32 -15.10 -8.84
C SER A 38 4.36 -14.08 -9.30
N THR A 39 4.40 -13.80 -10.61
CA THR A 39 5.43 -12.97 -11.24
C THR A 39 5.12 -11.49 -11.13
N LEU A 40 6.17 -10.67 -11.19
CA LEU A 40 6.06 -9.21 -11.24
C LEU A 40 5.16 -8.74 -12.38
N GLU A 41 5.33 -9.28 -13.58
CA GLU A 41 4.52 -8.93 -14.76
C GLU A 41 3.04 -9.23 -14.56
N PHE A 42 2.71 -10.38 -13.94
CA PHE A 42 1.31 -10.72 -13.66
C PHE A 42 0.67 -9.71 -12.72
N HIS A 43 1.38 -9.30 -11.66
CA HIS A 43 0.88 -8.26 -10.78
C HIS A 43 0.68 -6.93 -11.50
N ILE A 44 1.66 -6.48 -12.29
CA ILE A 44 1.56 -5.22 -13.04
C ILE A 44 0.35 -5.24 -13.98
N LYS A 45 0.15 -6.31 -14.74
CA LYS A 45 -1.01 -6.47 -15.63
C LYS A 45 -2.33 -6.38 -14.86
N ASN A 46 -2.44 -7.06 -13.72
CA ASN A 46 -3.64 -6.98 -12.90
C ASN A 46 -3.89 -5.58 -12.31
N VAL A 47 -2.84 -4.80 -12.03
CA VAL A 47 -2.97 -3.40 -11.61
C VAL A 47 -3.45 -2.53 -12.79
N ILE A 48 -2.86 -2.69 -13.98
CA ILE A 48 -3.26 -1.97 -15.20
C ILE A 48 -4.72 -2.26 -15.56
N GLU A 49 -5.15 -3.52 -15.47
CA GLU A 49 -6.53 -3.97 -15.72
C GLU A 49 -7.51 -3.55 -14.61
N GLY A 50 -7.02 -3.02 -13.49
CA GLY A 50 -7.87 -2.64 -12.35
C GLY A 50 -8.46 -3.84 -11.60
N LYS A 51 -7.83 -5.02 -11.66
CA LYS A 51 -8.15 -6.18 -10.80
C LYS A 51 -7.45 -6.10 -9.44
N ARG A 52 -6.24 -5.54 -9.42
CA ARG A 52 -5.48 -5.19 -8.21
C ARG A 52 -5.42 -3.68 -8.05
N ARG A 53 -5.03 -3.20 -6.88
CA ARG A 53 -4.94 -1.77 -6.55
C ARG A 53 -3.51 -1.42 -6.15
N PHE A 54 -2.97 -0.38 -6.76
CA PHE A 54 -1.73 0.26 -6.34
C PHE A 54 -2.08 1.60 -5.71
N GLU A 55 -2.13 1.63 -4.38
CA GLU A 55 -2.57 2.78 -3.59
C GLU A 55 -1.74 2.89 -2.30
N ASN A 56 -1.60 4.08 -1.73
CA ASN A 56 -1.03 4.25 -0.39
C ASN A 56 -2.08 3.96 0.71
N VAL A 57 -1.68 3.99 1.98
CA VAL A 57 -2.56 3.67 3.12
C VAL A 57 -3.71 4.69 3.23
N PHE A 58 -3.44 5.98 3.05
CA PHE A 58 -4.47 7.02 3.11
C PHE A 58 -5.53 6.82 2.04
N GLN A 59 -5.12 6.54 0.80
CA GLN A 59 -6.02 6.21 -0.30
C GLN A 59 -6.86 4.95 0.01
N SER A 60 -6.26 3.93 0.64
CA SER A 60 -6.99 2.72 1.05
C SER A 60 -8.08 3.03 2.08
N ILE A 61 -7.74 3.83 3.10
CA ILE A 61 -8.67 4.20 4.19
C ILE A 61 -9.77 5.12 3.65
N THR A 62 -9.42 6.10 2.82
CA THR A 62 -10.38 6.98 2.16
C THR A 62 -11.36 6.18 1.31
N ARG A 63 -10.89 5.20 0.54
CA ARG A 63 -11.76 4.31 -0.25
C ARG A 63 -12.61 3.39 0.62
N MET A 64 -12.07 2.91 1.74
CA MET A 64 -12.84 2.12 2.70
C MET A 64 -14.02 2.91 3.28
N ILE A 65 -13.80 4.19 3.59
CA ILE A 65 -14.82 5.02 4.26
C ILE A 65 -15.78 5.68 3.26
N LEU A 66 -15.25 6.20 2.14
CA LEU A 66 -15.98 7.03 1.18
C LEU A 66 -16.33 6.32 -0.14
N GLY A 67 -15.84 5.09 -0.34
CA GLY A 67 -16.01 4.38 -1.61
C GLY A 67 -17.43 3.92 -1.89
N ASP A 68 -18.29 3.86 -0.87
CA ASP A 68 -19.71 3.53 -1.01
C ASP A 68 -20.57 4.73 -0.58
N PRO A 69 -21.10 5.53 -1.53
CA PRO A 69 -21.91 6.70 -1.22
C PRO A 69 -23.18 6.38 -0.42
N SER A 70 -23.70 5.15 -0.50
CA SER A 70 -24.87 4.73 0.27
C SER A 70 -24.59 4.64 1.78
N LYS A 71 -23.31 4.55 2.16
CA LYS A 71 -22.84 4.51 3.55
C LYS A 71 -22.54 5.90 4.13
N ILE A 72 -22.93 6.97 3.45
CA ILE A 72 -22.73 8.35 3.91
C ILE A 72 -24.11 8.99 4.11
N ALA A 73 -24.47 9.23 5.36
CA ALA A 73 -25.73 9.89 5.72
C ALA A 73 -25.47 11.28 6.27
N LYS A 74 -26.33 12.25 5.93
CA LYS A 74 -26.30 13.57 6.57
C LYS A 74 -27.27 13.57 7.75
N VAL A 75 -26.77 13.83 8.94
CA VAL A 75 -27.54 13.78 10.20
C VAL A 75 -27.38 15.09 10.97
N ILE A 76 -28.26 15.33 11.94
CA ILE A 76 -28.17 16.48 12.85
C ILE A 76 -27.75 15.96 14.22
N VAL A 77 -26.62 16.42 14.74
CA VAL A 77 -26.10 16.07 16.06
C VAL A 77 -25.85 17.38 16.81
N ASN A 78 -26.40 17.51 18.03
CA ASN A 78 -26.29 18.74 18.84
C ASN A 78 -26.69 20.02 18.09
N GLY A 79 -27.73 19.93 17.24
CA GLY A 79 -28.22 21.06 16.43
C GLY A 79 -27.34 21.46 15.25
N ARG A 80 -26.24 20.75 14.99
CA ARG A 80 -25.34 21.00 13.84
C ARG A 80 -25.49 19.88 12.80
N PRO A 81 -25.58 20.20 11.50
CA PRO A 81 -25.53 19.19 10.45
C PRO A 81 -24.12 18.60 10.39
N THR A 82 -24.03 17.28 10.40
CA THR A 82 -22.78 16.51 10.29
C THR A 82 -22.98 15.29 9.39
N TYR A 83 -21.89 14.64 8.99
CA TYR A 83 -21.95 13.39 8.25
C TYR A 83 -21.81 12.21 9.20
N ASP A 84 -22.68 11.21 9.03
CA ASP A 84 -22.55 9.89 9.64
C ASP A 84 -22.03 8.91 8.60
N PHE A 85 -20.89 8.30 8.90
CA PHE A 85 -20.26 7.32 8.03
C PHE A 85 -20.65 5.93 8.53
N LEU A 86 -21.65 5.33 7.88
CA LEU A 86 -22.30 4.09 8.30
C LEU A 86 -21.34 2.90 8.35
N VAL A 87 -20.21 2.95 7.65
CA VAL A 87 -19.12 1.97 7.79
C VAL A 87 -18.67 1.82 9.25
N PHE A 88 -18.77 2.87 10.06
CA PHE A 88 -18.42 2.83 11.48
C PHE A 88 -19.54 2.34 12.40
N ARG A 89 -20.73 2.09 11.83
CA ARG A 89 -21.94 1.59 12.51
C ARG A 89 -22.17 0.10 12.25
N GLU A 90 -21.29 -0.54 11.49
CA GLU A 90 -21.40 -1.95 11.13
C GLU A 90 -20.88 -2.87 12.24
N GLY A 91 -21.52 -4.03 12.41
CA GLY A 91 -21.12 -5.06 13.36
C GLY A 91 -21.76 -4.96 14.74
N LYS A 92 -21.61 -6.05 15.53
CA LYS A 92 -22.25 -6.19 16.85
C LYS A 92 -21.73 -5.19 17.89
N LYS A 93 -20.46 -4.80 17.79
CA LYS A 93 -19.83 -3.74 18.59
C LYS A 93 -19.35 -2.68 17.61
N HIS A 94 -19.96 -1.51 17.62
CA HIS A 94 -19.65 -0.41 16.72
C HIS A 94 -19.49 0.90 17.50
N LEU A 95 -18.94 1.92 16.85
CA LEU A 95 -18.74 3.22 17.49
C LEU A 95 -20.07 3.92 17.68
N ILE A 96 -20.24 4.66 18.79
CA ILE A 96 -21.44 5.42 19.11
C ILE A 96 -21.01 6.84 19.50
N GLY A 97 -21.68 7.87 18.96
CA GLY A 97 -21.52 9.27 19.41
C GLY A 97 -20.26 10.03 18.95
N MET A 98 -19.19 9.35 18.52
CA MET A 98 -17.92 9.97 18.10
C MET A 98 -17.97 10.66 16.71
N PHE A 99 -19.02 11.44 16.43
CA PHE A 99 -19.23 12.05 15.12
C PHE A 99 -18.11 13.02 14.76
N ASP A 100 -17.69 13.88 15.70
CA ASP A 100 -16.69 14.91 15.43
C ASP A 100 -15.32 14.30 15.17
N GLU A 101 -14.91 13.28 15.94
CA GLU A 101 -13.65 12.56 15.74
C GLU A 101 -13.63 11.78 14.42
N ILE A 102 -14.74 11.12 14.05
CA ILE A 102 -14.85 10.43 12.77
C ILE A 102 -14.75 11.44 11.62
N ASN A 103 -15.48 12.56 11.68
CA ASN A 103 -15.43 13.58 10.61
C ASN A 103 -14.04 14.21 10.49
N SER A 104 -13.37 14.45 11.61
CA SER A 104 -11.99 14.93 11.64
C SER A 104 -11.02 13.92 11.00
N LEU A 105 -11.14 12.64 11.36
CA LEU A 105 -10.36 11.56 10.73
C LEU A 105 -10.60 11.52 9.22
N VAL A 106 -11.86 11.54 8.78
CA VAL A 106 -12.22 11.47 7.35
C VAL A 106 -11.63 12.64 6.58
N SER A 107 -11.71 13.85 7.14
CA SER A 107 -11.12 15.04 6.53
C SER A 107 -9.60 14.92 6.42
N PHE A 108 -8.96 14.44 7.49
CA PHE A 108 -7.52 14.21 7.54
C PHE A 108 -7.04 13.18 6.50
N VAL A 109 -7.68 12.00 6.42
CA VAL A 109 -7.27 10.94 5.47
C VAL A 109 -7.59 11.30 4.03
N LYS A 110 -8.66 12.07 3.78
CA LYS A 110 -8.99 12.56 2.45
C LYS A 110 -7.92 13.53 1.94
N ASP A 111 -7.55 14.52 2.75
CA ASP A 111 -6.48 15.48 2.42
C ASP A 111 -5.16 14.75 2.15
N ALA A 112 -4.78 13.81 3.04
CA ALA A 112 -3.56 13.00 2.85
C ALA A 112 -3.60 12.10 1.61
N ALA A 113 -4.77 11.57 1.25
CA ALA A 113 -4.93 10.73 0.05
C ALA A 113 -4.79 11.52 -1.27
N GLU A 114 -5.12 12.81 -1.24
CA GLU A 114 -5.02 13.75 -2.36
C GLU A 114 -3.63 14.41 -2.46
N GLY A 115 -2.70 14.08 -1.54
CA GLY A 115 -1.35 14.65 -1.48
C GLY A 115 -1.27 15.99 -0.74
N GLY A 116 -2.26 16.30 0.10
CA GLY A 116 -2.27 17.47 0.97
C GLY A 116 -1.28 17.39 2.13
N SER A 117 -1.20 18.48 2.90
CA SER A 117 -0.25 18.60 4.02
C SER A 117 -0.45 17.55 5.12
N SER A 118 -1.66 17.00 5.24
CA SER A 118 -1.97 15.98 6.25
C SER A 118 -1.15 14.69 6.08
N ALA A 119 -0.59 14.43 4.89
CA ALA A 119 0.25 13.25 4.65
C ALA A 119 1.54 13.23 5.50
N GLU A 120 2.04 14.42 5.89
CA GLU A 120 3.26 14.60 6.68
C GLU A 120 2.99 14.85 8.17
N MET A 121 1.72 14.85 8.57
CA MET A 121 1.29 15.21 9.92
C MET A 121 0.85 14.00 10.74
N ALA A 122 0.86 14.12 12.06
CA ALA A 122 0.29 13.14 12.96
C ALA A 122 -1.17 13.48 13.28
N PHE A 123 -2.06 12.48 13.19
CA PHE A 123 -3.43 12.60 13.67
C PHE A 123 -3.50 12.31 15.18
N VAL A 124 -3.99 13.26 15.97
CA VAL A 124 -4.04 13.15 17.44
C VAL A 124 -5.50 13.11 17.90
N LEU A 125 -5.84 12.09 18.68
CA LEU A 125 -7.15 11.97 19.33
C LEU A 125 -7.09 12.56 20.74
N ILE A 126 -7.82 13.64 20.97
CA ILE A 126 -7.92 14.32 22.27
C ILE A 126 -9.29 14.03 22.88
N GLY A 127 -9.33 13.76 24.19
CA GLY A 127 -10.60 13.65 24.92
C GLY A 127 -10.40 13.12 26.33
N GLU A 128 -11.46 13.11 27.12
CA GLU A 128 -11.44 12.61 28.50
C GLU A 128 -11.16 11.10 28.58
N PRO A 129 -10.61 10.59 29.70
CA PRO A 129 -10.54 9.15 29.97
C PRO A 129 -11.93 8.51 29.85
N GLY A 130 -12.01 7.35 29.21
CA GLY A 130 -13.30 6.65 29.01
C GLY A 130 -14.07 7.03 27.75
N ASN A 131 -13.67 8.05 26.99
CA ASN A 131 -14.35 8.45 25.73
C ASN A 131 -14.11 7.50 24.53
N GLY A 132 -13.70 6.25 24.77
CA GLY A 132 -13.59 5.24 23.70
C GLY A 132 -12.44 5.40 22.69
N LYS A 133 -11.45 6.29 22.90
CA LYS A 133 -10.32 6.50 21.96
C LYS A 133 -9.58 5.21 21.57
N THR A 134 -9.26 4.35 22.54
CA THR A 134 -8.61 3.07 22.27
C THR A 134 -9.49 2.17 21.42
N PHE A 135 -10.78 2.07 21.78
CA PHE A 135 -11.75 1.30 21.02
C PHE A 135 -11.92 1.84 19.58
N PHE A 136 -11.88 3.15 19.39
CA PHE A 136 -11.90 3.79 18.08
C PHE A 136 -10.73 3.34 17.19
N VAL A 137 -9.50 3.40 17.71
CA VAL A 137 -8.32 2.97 16.97
C VAL A 137 -8.40 1.48 16.64
N ASP A 138 -8.75 0.64 17.63
CA ASP A 138 -8.88 -0.80 17.43
C ASP A 138 -9.95 -1.16 16.39
N PHE A 139 -11.08 -0.47 16.44
CA PHE A 139 -12.19 -0.67 15.52
C PHE A 139 -11.82 -0.23 14.09
N LEU A 140 -11.16 0.92 13.91
CA LEU A 140 -10.63 1.35 12.62
C LEU A 140 -9.63 0.32 12.05
N MET A 141 -8.73 -0.21 12.89
CA MET A 141 -7.77 -1.24 12.46
C MET A 141 -8.48 -2.54 12.07
N HIS A 142 -9.55 -2.92 12.76
CA HIS A 142 -10.37 -4.07 12.41
C HIS A 142 -11.06 -3.88 11.05
N LEU A 143 -11.71 -2.72 10.83
CA LEU A 143 -12.32 -2.37 9.54
C LEU A 143 -11.28 -2.41 8.41
N TYR A 144 -10.10 -1.82 8.63
CA TYR A 144 -9.04 -1.80 7.64
C TYR A 144 -8.53 -3.20 7.29
N ARG A 145 -8.33 -4.08 8.29
CA ARG A 145 -7.95 -5.48 8.04
C ARG A 145 -8.99 -6.24 7.22
N ASN A 146 -10.28 -6.08 7.55
CA ASN A 146 -11.37 -6.69 6.79
C ASN A 146 -11.47 -6.12 5.37
N PHE A 147 -11.15 -4.84 5.21
CA PHE A 147 -11.14 -4.19 3.91
C PHE A 147 -10.06 -4.76 3.00
N ILE A 148 -8.81 -4.87 3.49
CA ILE A 148 -7.68 -5.41 2.73
C ILE A 148 -7.69 -6.94 2.61
N SER A 149 -8.50 -7.67 3.38
CA SER A 149 -8.64 -9.12 3.21
C SER A 149 -9.43 -9.50 1.94
N LYS A 150 -10.22 -8.56 1.39
CA LYS A 150 -10.96 -8.79 0.14
C LYS A 150 -10.00 -8.97 -1.04
N PRO A 151 -10.27 -9.89 -1.99
CA PRO A 151 -9.36 -10.20 -3.10
C PRO A 151 -8.87 -8.97 -3.88
N GLU A 152 -9.76 -8.02 -4.15
CA GLU A 152 -9.50 -6.79 -4.90
C GLU A 152 -8.66 -5.74 -4.14
N ASN A 153 -8.63 -5.84 -2.80
CA ASN A 153 -7.94 -4.89 -1.92
C ASN A 153 -6.68 -5.48 -1.27
N ARG A 154 -6.36 -6.73 -1.61
CA ARG A 154 -5.25 -7.46 -1.00
C ARG A 154 -3.95 -6.69 -1.20
N ARG A 155 -3.23 -6.49 -0.10
CA ARG A 155 -1.86 -5.97 -0.14
C ARG A 155 -0.90 -7.06 -0.57
N TYR A 156 0.00 -6.73 -1.48
CA TYR A 156 1.03 -7.62 -1.99
C TYR A 156 2.41 -7.08 -1.64
N THR A 157 3.36 -8.01 -1.49
CA THR A 157 4.79 -7.73 -1.35
C THR A 157 5.55 -8.72 -2.22
N PHE A 158 6.85 -8.52 -2.39
CA PHE A 158 7.70 -9.38 -3.18
C PHE A 158 8.87 -9.95 -2.40
N LYS A 159 9.32 -11.13 -2.84
CA LYS A 159 10.58 -11.75 -2.47
C LYS A 159 11.38 -12.12 -3.72
N PHE A 160 12.69 -11.97 -3.64
CA PHE A 160 13.63 -12.44 -4.65
C PHE A 160 13.96 -13.90 -4.34
N LYS A 161 13.77 -14.81 -5.31
CA LYS A 161 14.22 -16.19 -5.23
C LYS A 161 15.51 -16.41 -6.04
N ASN A 162 16.25 -17.47 -5.69
CA ASN A 162 17.48 -17.92 -6.36
C ASN A 162 18.64 -16.91 -6.30
N VAL A 163 18.72 -16.14 -5.21
CA VAL A 163 19.77 -15.12 -5.03
C VAL A 163 21.16 -15.75 -4.90
N ASP A 164 21.23 -17.00 -4.43
CA ASP A 164 22.44 -17.82 -4.33
C ASP A 164 23.09 -18.07 -5.70
N GLN A 165 22.29 -18.10 -6.77
CA GLN A 165 22.78 -18.29 -8.13
C GLN A 165 23.52 -17.07 -8.69
N LEU A 166 23.42 -15.91 -8.04
CA LEU A 166 24.15 -14.69 -8.42
C LEU A 166 25.64 -14.75 -8.02
N GLY A 167 26.08 -15.83 -7.35
CA GLY A 167 27.47 -16.12 -6.98
C GLY A 167 28.05 -15.23 -5.88
N ARG A 168 27.43 -14.09 -5.59
CA ARG A 168 27.94 -13.05 -4.67
C ARG A 168 27.16 -12.91 -3.37
N TYR A 169 26.13 -13.73 -3.17
CA TYR A 169 25.29 -13.77 -1.97
C TYR A 169 25.42 -15.09 -1.18
N GLY A 170 26.41 -15.92 -1.51
CA GLY A 170 26.67 -17.18 -0.80
C GLY A 170 25.49 -18.15 -0.89
N LYS A 171 25.01 -18.64 0.26
CA LYS A 171 23.91 -19.63 0.36
C LYS A 171 22.52 -19.02 0.54
N ILE A 172 22.37 -17.69 0.42
CA ILE A 172 21.07 -17.02 0.61
C ILE A 172 20.19 -17.31 -0.60
N ARG A 173 19.18 -18.15 -0.44
CA ARG A 173 18.26 -18.54 -1.53
C ARG A 173 17.17 -17.51 -1.79
N GLU A 174 16.65 -16.90 -0.72
CA GLU A 174 15.53 -15.97 -0.79
C GLU A 174 15.84 -14.69 0.00
N ILE A 175 15.42 -13.54 -0.52
CA ILE A 175 15.47 -12.25 0.16
C ILE A 175 14.10 -11.59 0.04
N GLU A 176 13.50 -11.24 1.16
CA GLU A 176 12.23 -10.52 1.21
C GLU A 176 12.44 -9.00 1.20
N SER A 177 11.45 -8.26 0.68
CA SER A 177 11.43 -6.81 0.80
C SER A 177 11.38 -6.38 2.27
N GLN A 178 12.39 -5.66 2.74
CA GLN A 178 12.50 -5.28 4.16
C GLN A 178 11.41 -4.29 4.60
N THR A 179 10.96 -3.43 3.70
CA THR A 179 9.91 -2.43 3.95
C THR A 179 8.53 -2.93 3.51
N PHE A 180 8.41 -4.21 3.11
CA PHE A 180 7.18 -4.81 2.60
C PHE A 180 6.54 -3.99 1.46
N GLU A 181 7.40 -3.57 0.52
CA GLU A 181 7.01 -2.78 -0.64
C GLU A 181 5.99 -3.48 -1.54
N ASP A 182 5.05 -2.68 -2.06
CA ASP A 182 4.20 -3.12 -3.16
C ASP A 182 5.06 -3.45 -4.40
N PRO A 183 4.81 -4.56 -5.12
CA PRO A 183 5.55 -4.92 -6.32
C PRO A 183 5.59 -3.84 -7.40
N MET A 184 4.60 -2.94 -7.46
CA MET A 184 4.65 -1.78 -8.35
C MET A 184 5.82 -0.83 -8.02
N ILE A 185 6.18 -0.66 -6.75
CA ILE A 185 7.36 0.15 -6.36
C ILE A 185 8.64 -0.48 -6.91
N LEU A 186 8.73 -1.81 -6.89
CA LEU A 186 9.84 -2.53 -7.55
C LEU A 186 9.84 -2.29 -9.06
N ALA A 187 8.67 -2.36 -9.71
CA ALA A 187 8.56 -2.12 -11.15
C ALA A 187 9.00 -0.71 -11.54
N LEU A 188 8.67 0.31 -10.74
CA LEU A 188 9.06 1.70 -10.98
C LEU A 188 10.55 1.97 -10.75
N ASN A 189 11.25 1.08 -10.04
CA ASN A 189 12.68 1.17 -9.71
C ASN A 189 13.54 0.11 -10.41
N LEU A 190 12.98 -0.68 -11.34
CA LEU A 190 13.62 -1.87 -11.90
C LEU A 190 14.90 -1.53 -12.68
N PHE A 191 14.89 -0.43 -13.42
CA PHE A 191 16.02 0.11 -14.19
C PHE A 191 16.57 1.40 -13.58
N GLU A 192 17.81 1.75 -13.93
CA GLU A 192 18.45 3.04 -13.55
C GLU A 192 17.72 4.24 -14.12
N GLU A 193 17.44 4.18 -15.42
CA GLU A 193 16.81 5.25 -16.16
C GLU A 193 15.30 5.17 -16.01
N ARG A 194 14.67 6.32 -15.72
CA ARG A 194 13.23 6.42 -15.53
C ARG A 194 12.49 6.03 -16.81
N GLU A 195 13.02 6.43 -17.95
CA GLU A 195 12.48 6.17 -19.29
C GLU A 195 12.37 4.66 -19.53
N LYS A 196 13.37 3.87 -19.15
CA LYS A 196 13.35 2.41 -19.28
C LYS A 196 12.26 1.75 -18.42
N ASN A 197 11.98 2.30 -17.24
CA ASN A 197 10.89 1.84 -16.39
C ASN A 197 9.52 2.17 -17.01
N ILE A 198 9.37 3.37 -17.58
CA ILE A 198 8.17 3.79 -18.31
C ILE A 198 7.93 2.87 -19.52
N ASP A 199 8.95 2.65 -20.35
CA ASP A 199 8.88 1.77 -21.52
C ASP A 199 8.48 0.33 -21.13
N PHE A 200 8.99 -0.17 -20.01
CA PHE A 200 8.63 -1.48 -19.49
C PHE A 200 7.15 -1.57 -19.11
N LEU A 201 6.61 -0.56 -18.44
CA LEU A 201 5.18 -0.50 -18.09
C LEU A 201 4.30 -0.35 -19.33
N GLN A 202 4.70 0.47 -20.31
CA GLN A 202 3.98 0.63 -21.58
C GLN A 202 3.93 -0.68 -22.38
N LYS A 203 5.04 -1.44 -22.43
CA LYS A 203 5.08 -2.78 -23.06
C LYS A 203 4.11 -3.77 -22.43
N LEU A 204 3.80 -3.60 -21.14
CA LEU A 204 2.80 -4.41 -20.42
C LEU A 204 1.37 -3.89 -20.59
N GLY A 205 1.16 -2.77 -21.30
CA GLY A 205 -0.14 -2.22 -21.64
C GLY A 205 -0.58 -1.00 -20.81
N ALA A 206 0.31 -0.41 -20.00
CA ALA A 206 -0.03 0.78 -19.22
C ALA A 206 -0.16 2.02 -20.12
N LYS A 207 -1.23 2.81 -19.91
CA LYS A 207 -1.42 4.09 -20.59
C LYS A 207 -0.63 5.20 -19.90
N ASP A 208 -0.25 6.26 -20.63
CA ASP A 208 0.54 7.37 -20.08
C ASP A 208 -0.10 8.01 -18.85
N GLN A 209 -1.43 8.20 -18.86
CA GLN A 209 -2.17 8.71 -17.70
C GLN A 209 -2.08 7.78 -16.47
N GLN A 210 -2.10 6.46 -16.68
CA GLN A 210 -1.92 5.50 -15.59
C GLN A 210 -0.50 5.57 -15.05
N ILE A 211 0.50 5.67 -15.93
CA ILE A 211 1.90 5.78 -15.55
C ILE A 211 2.14 7.04 -14.72
N GLU A 212 1.61 8.19 -15.16
CA GLU A 212 1.66 9.42 -14.38
C GLU A 212 1.04 9.23 -12.98
N SER A 213 -0.10 8.55 -12.88
CA SER A 213 -0.72 8.25 -11.59
C SER A 213 0.15 7.35 -10.71
N PHE A 214 0.82 6.34 -11.28
CA PHE A 214 1.70 5.44 -10.55
C PHE A 214 2.94 6.16 -10.02
N TYR A 215 3.50 7.08 -10.81
CA TYR A 215 4.66 7.88 -10.39
C TYR A 215 4.35 8.88 -9.27
N LYS A 216 3.08 9.24 -9.03
CA LYS A 216 2.70 10.02 -7.83
C LYS A 216 2.96 9.27 -6.53
N LEU A 217 2.97 7.93 -6.57
CA LEU A 217 3.24 7.05 -5.43
C LEU A 217 4.68 6.51 -5.43
N TYR A 218 5.51 6.97 -6.37
CA TYR A 218 6.90 6.54 -6.45
C TYR A 218 7.65 6.90 -5.16
N ARG A 219 8.40 5.93 -4.64
CA ARG A 219 9.52 6.15 -3.73
C ARG A 219 10.72 5.35 -4.23
N PRO A 220 11.95 5.79 -3.91
CA PRO A 220 13.13 4.96 -4.10
C PRO A 220 13.05 3.70 -3.24
N LEU A 221 13.55 2.57 -3.76
CA LEU A 221 13.88 1.40 -2.95
C LEU A 221 15.13 1.71 -2.09
N GLY A 222 15.26 1.05 -0.93
CA GLY A 222 16.45 1.15 -0.07
C GLY A 222 17.74 0.73 -0.78
#